data_AF-A0A5C3N2P2-F1
#
_entry.id   AF-A0A5C3N2P2-F1
#
_cell.length_a   1.000
_cell.length_b   1.000
_cell.length_c   1.000
_cell.angle_alpha   90.00
_cell.angle_beta   90.00
_cell.angle_gamma   90.00
#
_symmetry.space_group_name_H-M   'P 1'
#
loop_
_entity.id
_entity.type
_entity.pdbx_description
1 polymer ?
#
loop_
_entity_poly.entity_id
_entity_poly.type
_entity_poly.pdbx_seq_one_letter_code
_entity_poly.pdbx_strand_id
1 'polypeptide(L)'
;MIGLQASVILQSQYLEKARAELQAKEEKQAKEEKQRKGTNHKLMGDGWPQLLTGDDFFQKVKDNDEVVATVQDLQQARRLHGKMWRTQECERKERNVEKRRKWKEKMGEWEAERDQAKAEKRLVQQRKPVHGPLEKAIPWPRRAVQLPGIDKEDIDKDSNSDKSDDLE
;
A
#
# COMPACT_ATOMS: atom_id res chain seq x y z
N MET A 1 11.26 10.60 -64.48
CA MET A 1 10.89 9.41 -63.66
C MET A 1 11.12 9.58 -62.16
N ILE A 2 11.88 10.59 -61.69
CA ILE A 2 12.23 10.75 -60.26
C ILE A 2 11.03 11.21 -59.39
N GLY A 3 10.14 12.05 -59.93
CA GLY A 3 8.99 12.57 -59.17
C GLY A 3 7.97 11.52 -58.74
N LEU A 4 7.78 10.47 -59.54
CA LEU A 4 6.84 9.38 -59.25
C LEU A 4 7.34 8.48 -58.12
N GLN A 5 8.66 8.26 -58.06
CA GLN A 5 9.29 7.50 -56.98
C GLN A 5 9.20 8.28 -55.66
N ALA A 6 9.42 9.60 -55.70
CA ALA A 6 9.30 10.46 -54.54
C ALA A 6 7.88 10.48 -53.96
N SER A 7 6.84 10.53 -54.80
CA SER A 7 5.44 10.50 -54.34
C SER A 7 5.06 9.17 -53.70
N VAL A 8 5.56 8.04 -54.25
CA VAL A 8 5.28 6.71 -53.69
C VAL A 8 5.91 6.55 -52.30
N ILE A 9 7.14 7.03 -52.11
CA ILE A 9 7.84 6.98 -50.81
C ILE A 9 7.12 7.86 -49.78
N LEU A 10 6.63 9.04 -50.18
CA LEU A 10 5.92 9.92 -49.26
C LEU A 10 4.58 9.32 -48.82
N GLN A 11 3.84 8.71 -49.75
CA GLN A 11 2.58 8.04 -49.46
C GLN A 11 2.78 6.80 -48.59
N SER A 12 3.83 6.00 -48.81
CA SER A 12 4.11 4.84 -47.97
C SER A 12 4.42 5.26 -46.53
N GLN A 13 5.24 6.29 -46.33
CA GLN A 13 5.54 6.81 -45.00
C GLN A 13 4.31 7.38 -44.29
N TYR A 14 3.42 8.06 -45.02
CA TYR A 14 2.17 8.57 -44.46
C TYR A 14 1.25 7.43 -43.99
N LEU A 15 1.08 6.40 -44.82
CA LEU A 15 0.26 5.24 -44.48
C LEU A 15 0.84 4.44 -43.31
N GLU A 16 2.16 4.30 -43.23
CA GLU A 16 2.82 3.66 -42.08
C GLU A 16 2.55 4.42 -40.78
N LYS A 17 2.67 5.75 -40.78
CA LYS A 17 2.36 6.58 -39.61
C LYS A 17 0.88 6.47 -39.22
N ALA A 18 -0.03 6.55 -40.18
CA ALA A 18 -1.47 6.43 -39.92
C ALA A 18 -1.83 5.06 -39.33
N ARG A 19 -1.20 3.98 -39.81
CA ARG A 19 -1.39 2.62 -39.26
C ARG A 19 -0.83 2.50 -37.84
N ALA A 20 0.35 3.06 -37.58
CA ALA A 20 0.95 3.04 -36.25
C ALA A 20 0.08 3.81 -35.22
N GLU A 21 -0.49 4.95 -35.62
CA GLU A 21 -1.41 5.71 -34.76
C GLU A 21 -2.72 4.97 -34.48
N LEU A 22 -3.28 4.29 -35.48
CA LEU A 22 -4.46 3.44 -35.31
C LEU A 22 -4.19 2.28 -34.37
N GLN A 23 -3.09 1.54 -34.59
CA GLN A 23 -2.69 0.44 -33.71
C GLN A 23 -2.45 0.92 -32.27
N ALA A 24 -1.79 2.07 -32.08
CA ALA A 24 -1.59 2.63 -30.75
C ALA A 24 -2.91 3.02 -30.06
N LYS A 25 -3.92 3.47 -30.81
CA LYS A 25 -5.26 3.75 -30.28
C LYS A 25 -6.01 2.47 -29.92
N GLU A 26 -5.98 1.48 -30.80
CA GLU A 26 -6.62 0.17 -30.57
C GLU A 26 -6.00 -0.55 -29.36
N GLU A 27 -4.67 -0.52 -29.21
CA GLU A 27 -4.01 -1.09 -28.04
C GLU A 27 -4.39 -0.37 -26.74
N LYS A 28 -4.52 0.96 -26.78
CA LYS A 28 -4.97 1.74 -25.63
C LYS A 28 -6.41 1.38 -25.27
N GLN A 29 -7.30 1.34 -26.25
CA GLN A 29 -8.70 0.95 -26.05
C GLN A 29 -8.82 -0.49 -25.55
N ALA A 30 -8.05 -1.44 -26.11
CA ALA A 30 -8.04 -2.82 -25.64
C ALA A 30 -7.47 -2.97 -24.22
N LYS A 31 -6.46 -2.16 -23.85
CA LYS A 31 -5.92 -2.11 -22.48
C LYS A 31 -6.94 -1.51 -21.51
N GLU A 32 -7.61 -0.42 -21.89
CA GLU A 32 -8.68 0.20 -21.12
C GLU A 32 -9.89 -0.72 -20.97
N GLU A 33 -10.29 -1.42 -22.03
CA GLU A 33 -11.40 -2.38 -22.00
C GLU A 33 -11.04 -3.61 -21.15
N LYS A 34 -9.79 -4.10 -21.18
CA LYS A 34 -9.34 -5.16 -20.27
C LYS A 34 -9.31 -4.69 -18.82
N GLN A 35 -8.92 -3.44 -18.56
CA GLN A 35 -8.98 -2.85 -17.22
C GLN A 35 -10.43 -2.68 -16.74
N ARG A 36 -11.35 -2.26 -17.61
CA ARG A 36 -12.80 -2.15 -17.34
C ARG A 36 -13.52 -3.50 -17.26
N LYS A 37 -13.09 -4.51 -18.01
CA LYS A 37 -13.57 -5.90 -17.82
C LYS A 37 -13.14 -6.47 -16.47
N GLY A 38 -12.05 -5.95 -15.90
CA GLY A 38 -11.68 -6.19 -14.51
C GLY A 38 -12.76 -5.74 -13.51
N THR A 39 -13.56 -4.72 -13.82
CA THR A 39 -14.68 -4.24 -12.98
C THR A 39 -16.01 -4.98 -13.20
N ASN A 40 -16.09 -5.90 -14.16
CA ASN A 40 -17.33 -6.59 -14.57
C ASN A 40 -17.70 -7.83 -13.72
N HIS A 41 -17.32 -7.85 -12.44
CA HIS A 41 -17.90 -8.82 -11.50
C HIS A 41 -19.23 -8.34 -10.92
N LYS A 42 -19.61 -7.06 -11.10
CA LYS A 42 -20.99 -6.62 -10.88
C LYS A 42 -21.89 -7.29 -11.93
N LEU A 43 -22.97 -7.94 -11.49
CA LEU A 43 -23.99 -8.55 -12.37
C LEU A 43 -24.49 -7.58 -13.47
N MET A 44 -24.39 -6.27 -13.23
CA MET A 44 -24.72 -5.16 -14.13
C MET A 44 -23.48 -4.29 -14.39
N GLY A 45 -22.46 -4.81 -15.07
CA GLY A 45 -21.19 -4.10 -15.31
C GLY A 45 -21.30 -2.89 -16.25
N ASP A 46 -22.17 -2.98 -17.27
CA ASP A 46 -22.25 -1.96 -18.32
C ASP A 46 -23.26 -0.84 -18.00
N GLY A 47 -24.09 -1.00 -16.95
CA GLY A 47 -25.19 -0.08 -16.63
C GLY A 47 -26.40 -0.17 -17.58
N TRP A 48 -26.29 -0.97 -18.65
CA TRP A 48 -27.39 -1.29 -19.56
C TRP A 48 -28.04 -2.62 -19.14
N PRO A 49 -29.39 -2.69 -19.08
CA PRO A 49 -30.07 -3.95 -18.83
C PRO A 49 -29.80 -4.92 -19.99
N GLN A 50 -29.00 -5.95 -19.74
CA GLN A 50 -28.83 -7.08 -20.65
C GLN A 50 -29.90 -8.13 -20.35
N LEU A 51 -30.59 -8.60 -21.39
CA LEU A 51 -31.42 -9.80 -21.28
C LEU A 51 -30.49 -11.01 -21.29
N LEU A 52 -30.18 -11.54 -20.10
CA LEU A 52 -29.40 -12.76 -19.93
C LEU A 52 -30.33 -13.97 -20.04
N THR A 53 -29.88 -14.99 -20.76
CA THR A 53 -30.54 -16.30 -20.73
C THR A 53 -30.37 -16.92 -19.34
N GLY A 54 -31.30 -17.77 -18.90
CA GLY A 54 -31.29 -18.35 -17.55
C GLY A 54 -29.95 -19.00 -17.15
N ASP A 55 -29.32 -19.70 -18.07
CA ASP A 55 -28.02 -20.36 -17.86
C ASP A 55 -26.87 -19.35 -17.70
N ASP A 56 -26.84 -18.30 -18.52
CA ASP A 56 -25.81 -17.24 -18.46
C ASP A 56 -25.92 -16.43 -17.17
N PHE A 57 -27.16 -16.16 -16.72
CA PHE A 57 -27.41 -15.49 -15.45
C PHE A 57 -26.92 -16.34 -14.29
N PHE A 58 -27.26 -17.64 -14.29
CA PHE A 58 -26.86 -18.55 -13.23
C PHE A 58 -25.34 -18.67 -13.11
N GLN A 59 -24.63 -18.76 -14.23
CA GLN A 59 -23.16 -18.81 -14.23
C GLN A 59 -22.57 -17.51 -13.66
N LYS A 60 -23.08 -16.34 -14.07
CA LYS A 60 -22.62 -15.05 -13.53
C LYS A 60 -22.86 -14.88 -12.03
N VAL A 61 -23.97 -15.41 -11.51
CA VAL A 61 -24.25 -15.40 -10.06
C VAL A 61 -23.25 -16.27 -9.32
N LYS A 62 -22.97 -17.48 -9.81
CA LYS A 62 -21.95 -18.36 -9.22
C LYS A 62 -20.58 -17.71 -9.19
N ASP A 63 -20.14 -17.16 -10.32
CA ASP A 63 -18.85 -16.49 -10.41
C ASP A 63 -18.78 -15.29 -9.45
N ASN A 64 -19.87 -14.55 -9.29
CA ASN A 64 -19.95 -13.45 -8.31
C ASN A 64 -19.85 -13.95 -6.86
N ASP A 65 -20.60 -15.00 -6.50
CA ASP A 65 -20.60 -15.57 -5.14
C ASP A 65 -19.20 -16.08 -4.76
N GLU A 66 -18.50 -16.74 -5.69
CA GLU A 66 -17.11 -17.19 -5.49
C GLU A 66 -16.17 -16.00 -5.26
N VAL A 67 -16.29 -14.95 -6.08
CA VAL A 67 -15.48 -13.73 -5.87
C VAL A 67 -15.82 -13.10 -4.52
N VAL A 68 -17.10 -12.91 -4.17
CA VAL A 68 -17.50 -12.33 -2.89
C VAL A 68 -16.94 -13.13 -1.71
N ALA A 69 -16.99 -14.46 -1.75
CA ALA A 69 -16.41 -15.32 -0.72
C ALA A 69 -14.90 -15.10 -0.57
N THR A 70 -14.14 -15.12 -1.68
CA THR A 70 -12.68 -14.89 -1.63
C THR A 70 -12.32 -13.50 -1.11
N VAL A 71 -13.13 -12.49 -1.43
CA VAL A 71 -12.94 -11.12 -0.93
C VAL A 71 -13.19 -11.02 0.56
N GLN A 72 -14.23 -11.66 1.06
CA GLN A 72 -14.53 -11.70 2.48
C GLN A 72 -13.40 -12.39 3.25
N ASP A 73 -12.90 -13.53 2.77
CA ASP A 73 -11.80 -14.25 3.40
C ASP A 73 -10.51 -13.40 3.47
N LEU A 74 -10.17 -12.72 2.37
CA LEU A 74 -9.02 -11.81 2.35
C LEU A 74 -9.21 -10.60 3.28
N GLN A 75 -10.42 -10.08 3.36
CA GLN A 75 -10.73 -8.97 4.26
C GLN A 75 -10.60 -9.41 5.73
N GLN A 76 -11.06 -10.61 6.07
CA GLN A 76 -10.90 -11.20 7.40
C GLN A 76 -9.43 -11.45 7.72
N ALA A 77 -8.67 -12.06 6.80
CA ALA A 77 -7.23 -12.27 6.96
C ALA A 77 -6.48 -10.94 7.16
N ARG A 78 -6.84 -9.88 6.43
CA ARG A 78 -6.27 -8.54 6.60
C ARG A 78 -6.62 -7.95 7.97
N ARG A 79 -7.85 -8.10 8.44
CA ARG A 79 -8.26 -7.63 9.77
C ARG A 79 -7.45 -8.33 10.86
N LEU A 80 -7.29 -9.65 10.76
CA LEU A 80 -6.49 -10.43 11.72
C LEU A 80 -5.02 -10.02 11.68
N HIS A 81 -4.42 -9.91 10.50
CA HIS A 81 -3.04 -9.47 10.35
C HIS A 81 -2.82 -8.04 10.84
N GLY A 82 -3.79 -7.15 10.63
CA GLY A 82 -3.77 -5.79 11.17
C GLY A 82 -3.82 -5.77 12.70
N LYS A 83 -4.61 -6.64 13.32
CA LYS A 83 -4.64 -6.80 14.79
C LYS A 83 -3.30 -7.29 15.33
N MET A 84 -2.73 -8.33 14.74
CA MET A 84 -1.41 -8.85 15.15
C MET A 84 -0.29 -7.82 14.97
N TRP A 85 -0.34 -7.02 13.90
CA TRP A 85 0.62 -5.93 13.71
C TRP A 85 0.51 -4.89 14.85
N ARG A 86 -0.71 -4.51 15.24
CA ARG A 86 -0.92 -3.53 16.32
C ARG A 86 -0.39 -4.04 17.66
N THR A 87 -0.64 -5.31 18.00
CA THR A 87 -0.13 -5.88 19.26
C THR A 87 1.39 -5.86 19.30
N GLN A 88 2.04 -6.32 18.22
CA GLN A 88 3.50 -6.29 18.12
C GLN A 88 4.08 -4.87 18.16
N GLU A 89 3.39 -3.90 17.55
CA GLU A 89 3.82 -2.51 17.54
C GLU A 89 3.67 -1.85 18.92
N CYS A 90 2.62 -2.19 19.68
CA CYS A 90 2.47 -1.77 21.08
C CYS A 90 3.61 -2.33 21.95
N GLU A 91 3.88 -3.63 21.88
CA GLU A 91 4.98 -4.26 22.63
C GLU A 91 6.34 -3.62 22.28
N ARG A 92 6.58 -3.34 20.99
CA ARG A 92 7.80 -2.64 20.53
C ARG A 92 7.90 -1.24 21.15
N LYS A 93 6.80 -0.49 21.18
CA LYS A 93 6.76 0.85 21.77
C LYS A 93 7.07 0.79 23.26
N GLU A 94 6.46 -0.14 24.00
CA GLU A 94 6.72 -0.35 25.43
C GLU A 94 8.19 -0.67 25.72
N ARG A 95 8.81 -1.59 24.95
CA ARG A 95 10.24 -1.88 25.09
C ARG A 95 11.12 -0.66 24.85
N ASN A 96 10.75 0.19 23.88
CA ASN A 96 11.48 1.42 23.60
C ASN A 96 11.29 2.49 24.68
N VAL A 97 10.10 2.60 25.27
CA VAL A 97 9.83 3.47 26.43
C VAL A 97 10.71 3.04 27.60
N GLU A 98 10.77 1.74 27.88
CA GLU A 98 11.60 1.19 28.97
C GLU A 98 13.11 1.44 28.74
N LYS A 99 13.58 1.30 27.49
CA LYS A 99 14.96 1.67 27.11
C LYS A 99 15.25 3.15 27.36
N ARG A 100 14.33 4.04 26.98
CA ARG A 100 14.44 5.49 27.21
C ARG A 100 14.46 5.80 28.71
N ARG A 101 13.59 5.16 29.50
CA ARG A 101 13.52 5.33 30.96
C ARG A 101 14.85 4.95 31.61
N LYS A 102 15.37 3.75 31.33
CA LYS A 102 16.67 3.30 31.87
C LYS A 102 17.83 4.21 31.47
N TRP A 103 17.81 4.75 30.25
CA TRP A 103 18.84 5.70 29.84
C TRP A 103 18.71 7.03 30.57
N LYS A 104 17.49 7.57 30.73
CA LYS A 104 17.24 8.80 31.51
C LYS A 104 17.70 8.64 32.96
N GLU A 105 17.45 7.50 33.59
CA GLU A 105 17.90 7.20 34.96
C GLU A 105 19.42 7.22 35.06
N LYS A 106 20.12 6.46 34.20
CA LYS A 106 21.59 6.46 34.16
C LYS A 106 22.16 7.84 33.86
N MET A 107 21.50 8.61 33.00
CA MET A 107 21.89 9.99 32.70
C MET A 107 21.76 10.88 33.93
N GLY A 108 20.67 10.76 34.69
CA GLY A 108 20.48 11.49 35.94
C GLY A 108 21.54 11.13 36.99
N GLU A 109 21.85 9.84 37.16
CA GLU A 109 22.94 9.37 38.03
C GLU A 109 24.29 9.96 37.62
N TRP A 110 24.59 9.95 36.32
CA TRP A 110 25.82 10.52 35.80
C TRP A 110 25.89 12.04 35.97
N GLU A 111 24.78 12.76 35.81
CA GLU A 111 24.71 14.21 36.03
C GLU A 111 24.92 14.55 37.51
N ALA A 112 24.33 13.79 38.43
CA ALA A 112 24.55 13.95 39.87
C ALA A 112 26.02 13.73 40.25
N GLU A 113 26.64 12.64 39.76
CA GLU A 113 28.08 12.35 39.97
C GLU A 113 28.97 13.44 39.36
N ARG A 114 28.62 13.93 38.16
CA ARG A 114 29.34 15.01 37.48
C ARG A 114 29.31 16.29 38.32
N ASP A 115 28.15 16.63 38.86
CA ASP A 115 27.96 17.86 39.63
C ASP A 115 28.64 17.77 41.00
N GLN A 116 28.63 16.59 41.65
CA GLN A 116 29.40 16.31 42.86
C GLN A 116 30.92 16.41 42.62
N ALA A 117 31.43 15.74 41.58
CA ALA A 117 32.84 15.81 41.23
C ALA A 117 33.29 17.26 40.92
N LYS A 118 32.43 18.05 40.27
CA LYS A 118 32.68 19.47 40.02
C LYS A 118 32.76 20.28 41.32
N ALA A 119 31.86 20.02 42.28
CA ALA A 119 31.89 20.67 43.60
C ALA A 119 33.16 20.32 44.39
N GLU A 120 33.59 19.06 44.33
CA GLU A 120 34.82 18.56 44.97
C GLU A 120 36.10 18.90 44.20
N LYS A 121 36.00 19.52 43.01
CA LYS A 121 37.11 19.76 42.07
C LYS A 121 37.86 18.49 41.66
N ARG A 122 37.17 17.35 41.62
CA ARG A 122 37.66 16.06 41.16
C ARG A 122 37.27 15.84 39.69
N LEU A 123 38.02 14.97 39.00
CA LEU A 123 37.64 14.49 37.68
C LEU A 123 36.56 13.41 37.78
N VAL A 124 35.54 13.51 36.92
CA VAL A 124 34.49 12.49 36.79
C VAL A 124 35.11 11.22 36.22
N GLN A 125 35.08 10.13 36.99
CA GLN A 125 35.65 8.85 36.55
C GLN A 125 34.67 8.05 35.67
N GLN A 126 33.38 8.28 35.83
CA GLN A 126 32.35 7.58 35.07
C GLN A 126 32.15 8.19 33.68
N ARG A 127 32.08 7.33 32.66
CA ARG A 127 31.77 7.76 31.29
C ARG A 127 30.30 8.11 31.18
N LYS A 128 30.01 9.11 30.34
CA LYS A 128 28.64 9.51 30.02
C LYS A 128 27.85 8.32 29.43
N PRO A 129 26.66 7.99 29.96
CA PRO A 129 25.80 6.94 29.41
C PRO A 129 25.38 7.24 27.96
N VAL A 130 25.41 6.20 27.11
CA VAL A 130 24.97 6.28 25.71
C VAL A 130 23.63 5.56 25.55
N HIS A 131 22.68 6.18 24.85
CA HIS A 131 21.29 5.72 24.72
C HIS A 131 21.11 4.41 23.92
N GLY A 132 22.04 4.09 23.02
CA GLY A 132 21.92 2.95 22.12
C GLY A 132 20.79 3.09 21.09
N PRO A 133 20.72 2.19 20.10
CA PRO A 133 19.68 2.22 19.07
C PRO A 133 18.34 1.69 19.61
N LEU A 134 17.25 2.36 19.23
CA LEU A 134 15.89 1.90 19.47
C LEU A 134 15.46 0.86 18.44
N GLU A 135 14.48 0.02 18.82
CA GLU A 135 13.87 -0.94 17.89
C GLU A 135 13.11 -0.21 16.79
N LYS A 136 13.39 -0.57 15.53
CA LYS A 136 12.75 0.02 14.34
C LYS A 136 11.29 -0.43 14.24
N ALA A 137 10.44 0.42 13.65
CA ALA A 137 9.04 0.12 13.42
C ALA A 137 8.85 -1.16 12.59
N ILE A 138 7.85 -1.96 12.96
CA ILE A 138 7.49 -3.16 12.19
C ILE A 138 6.78 -2.69 10.92
N PRO A 139 7.20 -3.15 9.72
CA PRO A 139 6.57 -2.71 8.48
C PRO A 139 5.09 -3.06 8.47
N TRP A 140 4.27 -2.08 8.08
CA TRP A 140 2.82 -2.30 7.96
C TRP A 140 2.54 -3.37 6.90
N PRO A 141 1.57 -4.28 7.13
CA PRO A 141 1.14 -5.23 6.12
C PRO A 141 0.68 -4.53 4.84
N ARG A 142 1.50 -4.61 3.79
CA ARG A 142 1.16 -4.06 2.47
C ARG A 142 -0.04 -4.81 1.90
N ARG A 143 -0.89 -4.11 1.14
CA ARG A 143 -1.97 -4.75 0.37
C ARG A 143 -1.30 -5.67 -0.67
N ALA A 144 -1.27 -6.96 -0.39
CA ALA A 144 -0.97 -7.95 -1.40
C ALA A 144 -2.25 -8.19 -2.21
N VAL A 145 -2.12 -8.20 -3.53
CA VAL A 145 -3.14 -8.59 -4.52
C VAL A 145 -4.19 -7.51 -4.84
N GLN A 146 -4.11 -6.97 -6.06
CA GLN A 146 -5.27 -6.43 -6.76
C GLN A 146 -6.06 -7.63 -7.25
N LEU A 147 -7.11 -8.01 -6.54
CA LEU A 147 -8.07 -8.97 -7.08
C LEU A 147 -8.84 -8.31 -8.22
N PRO A 148 -9.08 -9.02 -9.35
CA PRO A 148 -9.95 -8.52 -10.39
C PRO A 148 -11.37 -8.34 -9.81
N GLY A 149 -11.95 -7.15 -9.94
CA GLY A 149 -13.35 -6.89 -9.55
C GLY A 149 -13.58 -6.00 -8.33
N ILE A 150 -12.53 -5.57 -7.61
CA ILE A 150 -12.68 -4.75 -6.40
C ILE A 150 -11.98 -3.41 -6.59
N ASP A 151 -12.78 -2.34 -6.70
CA ASP A 151 -12.25 -0.99 -6.67
C ASP A 151 -11.58 -0.69 -5.33
N LYS A 152 -10.50 0.08 -5.37
CA LYS A 152 -9.72 0.47 -4.19
C LYS A 152 -10.55 1.29 -3.18
N GLU A 153 -11.68 1.85 -3.62
CA GLU A 153 -12.50 2.82 -2.89
C GLU A 153 -13.41 2.19 -1.81
N ASP A 154 -13.84 0.94 -1.97
CA ASP A 154 -14.75 0.30 -1.01
C ASP A 154 -14.07 -0.19 0.28
N ILE A 155 -12.74 -0.09 0.36
CA ILE A 155 -11.94 -0.67 1.46
C ILE A 155 -11.51 0.38 2.50
N ASP A 156 -11.61 1.68 2.21
CA ASP A 156 -10.98 2.75 3.00
C ASP A 156 -11.87 3.41 4.07
N LYS A 157 -13.01 2.80 4.42
CA LYS A 157 -13.93 3.37 5.44
C LYS A 157 -13.55 3.16 6.91
N ASP A 158 -12.49 2.42 7.23
CA ASP A 158 -12.27 1.97 8.62
C ASP A 158 -10.85 2.19 9.16
N SER A 159 -10.20 3.29 8.77
CA SER A 159 -8.85 3.57 9.25
C SER A 159 -8.58 5.06 9.46
N ASN A 160 -9.31 5.70 10.38
CA ASN A 160 -8.70 6.80 11.12
C ASN A 160 -9.40 7.11 12.45
N SER A 161 -8.96 6.47 13.53
CA SER A 161 -9.18 6.95 14.89
C SER A 161 -8.20 6.28 15.84
N ASP A 162 -6.93 6.66 15.78
CA ASP A 162 -6.07 6.55 16.96
C ASP A 162 -4.95 7.60 16.88
N LYS A 163 -5.36 8.86 17.10
CA LYS A 163 -4.44 9.91 17.55
C LYS A 163 -4.17 9.64 19.02
N SER A 164 -3.13 8.87 19.31
CA SER A 164 -2.52 8.86 20.63
C SER A 164 -1.63 10.10 20.71
N ASP A 165 -2.05 11.08 21.48
CA ASP A 165 -1.24 12.22 21.89
C ASP A 165 0.05 11.70 22.57
N ASP A 166 1.20 12.00 21.97
CA ASP A 166 2.48 11.95 22.65
C ASP A 166 2.47 13.06 23.71
N LEU A 167 2.19 12.69 24.96
CA LEU A 167 2.41 13.56 26.12
C LEU A 167 3.92 13.58 26.45
N GLU A 168 4.46 14.80 26.47
CA GLU A 168 5.84 15.15 26.86
C GLU A 168 6.17 14.80 28.32
#